data_AF-A0A5P1FBB9-F1
#
_entry.id   AF-A0A5P1FBB9-F1
#
_cell.length_a   1.000
_cell.length_b   1.000
_cell.length_c   1.000
_cell.angle_alpha   90.00
_cell.angle_beta   90.00
_cell.angle_gamma   90.00
#
_symmetry.space_group_name_H-M   'P 1'
#
loop_
_entity.id
_entity.type
_entity.pdbx_description
1 polymer ?
#
loop_
_entity_poly.entity_id
_entity_poly.type
_entity_poly.pdbx_seq_one_letter_code
_entity_poly.pdbx_strand_id
1 'polypeptide(L)'
;MSQKVDRTGERTLAVVTKADMAPQGLLEKVTVNAVNIGLGYVCVRNRVGDESYDQAREEETRLFSLDPLLSKIDKLMVGIPVLAQKLMQIQAACISRCLPDIVKKINEKLNQNVTDLGQMPQNLSSVSDAMRAFMHMLSSAKESLRNILIRGEYDGDSDEQMHGRARLADMLFKYSKELPSECPTSQKEFLMDEIKVLEECKGIGLPNFISRTAFMTLLQRKVKQISDTPVEFIIKVWGYLEDVVLKILMKYSDDYPQLHSSTRRASQNIIEKMKKRSLQVVKEIIEMETIADFTLNPDYMKTWNELMDQQENFMDVIHSSEMPLKINLNGFGLVEIGHLRQYSDAIVEQAFDMRMRLTAYWKIVVLRLVDEIALHVLRSLKVLVEEELELEMVNEIVGTRANGIEKMLEESPSVAGKRERLKKSIQLLKESKQVVANIMDRIGSVGEF
;
A
#
# COMPACT_ATOMS: atom_id res chain seq x y z
N MET A 1 -40.71 -21.33 -28.96
CA MET A 1 -39.29 -21.05 -28.65
C MET A 1 -38.91 -19.62 -29.00
N SER A 2 -39.22 -19.12 -30.20
CA SER A 2 -38.91 -17.74 -30.63
C SER A 2 -39.49 -16.67 -29.69
N GLN A 3 -40.74 -16.80 -29.25
CA GLN A 3 -41.36 -15.87 -28.26
C GLN A 3 -40.63 -15.80 -26.91
N LYS A 4 -39.75 -16.75 -26.56
CA LYS A 4 -38.93 -16.67 -25.33
C LYS A 4 -37.80 -15.65 -25.45
N VAL A 5 -37.31 -15.39 -26.66
CA VAL A 5 -36.17 -14.50 -26.94
C VAL A 5 -36.52 -13.30 -27.83
N ASP A 6 -37.71 -13.29 -28.41
CA ASP A 6 -38.26 -12.22 -29.25
C ASP A 6 -39.79 -12.13 -29.02
N ARG A 7 -40.19 -11.42 -27.95
CA ARG A 7 -41.60 -11.31 -27.54
C ARG A 7 -42.41 -10.40 -28.47
N THR A 8 -41.76 -9.41 -29.09
CA THR A 8 -42.39 -8.46 -30.01
C THR A 8 -42.40 -8.95 -31.46
N GLY A 9 -41.64 -10.01 -31.76
CA GLY A 9 -41.58 -10.61 -33.10
C GLY A 9 -40.77 -9.79 -34.10
N GLU A 10 -40.02 -8.78 -33.64
CA GLU A 10 -39.28 -7.82 -34.46
C GLU A 10 -38.21 -8.45 -35.35
N ARG A 11 -37.69 -9.62 -34.96
CA ARG A 11 -36.64 -10.35 -35.68
C ARG A 11 -37.04 -11.77 -36.04
N THR A 12 -38.34 -12.05 -36.03
CA THR A 12 -38.90 -13.37 -36.32
C THR A 12 -39.67 -13.32 -37.65
N LEU A 13 -39.37 -14.26 -38.55
CA LEU A 13 -40.12 -14.51 -39.79
C LEU A 13 -40.82 -15.87 -39.69
N ALA A 14 -42.11 -15.95 -39.98
CA ALA A 14 -42.78 -17.25 -40.08
C ALA A 14 -42.71 -17.81 -41.50
N VAL A 15 -42.25 -19.05 -41.61
CA VAL A 15 -42.28 -19.81 -42.86
C VAL A 15 -43.26 -20.96 -42.68
N VAL A 16 -44.34 -20.95 -43.44
CA VAL A 16 -45.36 -22.01 -43.43
C VAL A 16 -45.04 -22.98 -44.57
N THR A 17 -44.67 -24.20 -44.23
CA THR A 17 -44.35 -25.25 -45.20
C THR A 17 -45.54 -26.20 -45.39
N LYS A 18 -45.54 -26.97 -46.48
CA LYS A 18 -46.61 -27.94 -46.82
C LYS A 18 -47.98 -27.29 -46.99
N ALA A 19 -48.03 -26.11 -47.62
CA ALA A 19 -49.27 -25.38 -47.86
C ALA A 19 -50.30 -26.17 -48.70
N ASP A 20 -49.84 -27.15 -49.46
CA ASP A 20 -50.61 -28.07 -50.29
C ASP A 20 -51.42 -29.11 -49.51
N MET A 21 -51.00 -29.52 -48.31
CA MET A 21 -51.66 -30.61 -47.58
C MET A 21 -52.88 -30.19 -46.74
N ALA A 22 -52.92 -28.93 -46.29
CA ALA A 22 -54.00 -28.42 -45.43
C ALA A 22 -54.23 -26.91 -45.65
N PRO A 23 -54.79 -26.49 -46.80
CA PRO A 23 -54.97 -25.08 -47.15
C PRO A 23 -56.09 -24.38 -46.34
N GLN A 24 -56.97 -25.15 -45.70
CA GLN A 24 -58.14 -24.66 -44.96
C GLN A 24 -57.72 -23.86 -43.71
N GLY A 25 -58.17 -22.60 -43.62
CA GLY A 25 -57.85 -21.69 -42.51
C GLY A 25 -56.44 -21.07 -42.55
N LEU A 26 -55.63 -21.37 -43.57
CA LEU A 26 -54.28 -20.80 -43.70
C LEU A 26 -54.33 -19.29 -44.05
N LEU A 27 -55.22 -18.91 -44.97
CA LEU A 27 -55.45 -17.52 -45.35
C LEU A 27 -55.78 -16.66 -44.11
N GLU A 28 -56.74 -17.10 -43.29
CA GLU A 28 -57.16 -16.39 -42.07
C GLU A 28 -56.02 -16.23 -41.05
N LYS A 29 -55.22 -17.28 -40.82
CA LYS A 29 -54.10 -17.25 -39.87
C LYS A 29 -52.98 -16.31 -40.31
N VAL A 30 -52.73 -16.24 -41.61
CA VAL A 30 -51.69 -15.39 -42.21
C VAL A 30 -52.14 -13.94 -42.28
N THR A 31 -53.39 -13.67 -42.68
CA THR A 31 -53.93 -12.31 -42.80
C THR A 31 -54.14 -11.63 -41.45
N VAL A 32 -54.55 -12.37 -40.40
CA VAL A 32 -54.80 -11.82 -39.06
C VAL A 32 -53.50 -11.73 -38.22
N ASN A 33 -52.36 -12.18 -38.76
CA ASN A 33 -51.10 -12.27 -38.01
C ASN A 33 -51.28 -12.97 -36.66
N ALA A 34 -51.90 -14.15 -36.67
CA ALA A 34 -52.41 -14.83 -35.46
C ALA A 34 -51.33 -15.14 -34.40
N VAL A 35 -50.04 -15.04 -34.75
CA VAL A 35 -48.90 -15.33 -33.86
C VAL A 35 -48.07 -14.07 -33.53
N ASN A 36 -48.54 -12.89 -33.96
CA ASN A 36 -47.92 -11.57 -33.77
C ASN A 36 -46.42 -11.54 -34.18
N ILE A 37 -46.18 -11.64 -35.48
CA ILE A 37 -44.85 -11.74 -36.09
C ILE A 37 -44.53 -10.45 -36.84
N GLY A 38 -43.41 -9.81 -36.51
CA GLY A 38 -43.02 -8.51 -37.05
C GLY A 38 -42.49 -8.55 -38.48
N LEU A 39 -41.81 -9.63 -38.90
CA LEU A 39 -41.34 -9.78 -40.28
C LEU A 39 -42.38 -10.47 -41.20
N GLY A 40 -43.56 -10.79 -40.67
CA GLY A 40 -44.69 -11.41 -41.39
C GLY A 40 -44.52 -12.90 -41.68
N TYR A 41 -45.31 -13.39 -42.65
CA TYR A 41 -45.35 -14.80 -43.05
C TYR A 41 -44.92 -14.98 -44.50
N VAL A 42 -44.40 -16.17 -44.82
CA VAL A 42 -44.24 -16.66 -46.19
C VAL A 42 -44.69 -18.12 -46.26
N CYS A 43 -45.61 -18.44 -47.15
CA CYS A 43 -46.08 -19.80 -47.39
C CYS A 43 -45.33 -20.41 -48.56
N VAL A 44 -44.88 -21.65 -48.42
CA VAL A 44 -44.07 -22.33 -49.44
C VAL A 44 -44.54 -23.77 -49.66
N ARG A 45 -44.36 -24.25 -50.89
CA ARG A 45 -44.48 -25.67 -51.24
C ARG A 45 -43.08 -26.25 -51.39
N ASN A 46 -42.82 -27.32 -50.64
CA ASN A 46 -41.59 -28.09 -50.77
C ASN A 46 -41.76 -29.16 -51.85
N ARG A 47 -40.65 -29.77 -52.26
CA ARG A 47 -40.65 -30.90 -53.20
C ARG A 47 -41.51 -32.06 -52.65
N VAL A 48 -42.33 -32.66 -53.51
CA VAL A 48 -43.13 -33.84 -53.17
C VAL A 48 -42.70 -35.00 -54.07
N GLY A 49 -42.31 -36.13 -53.47
CA GLY A 49 -41.81 -37.29 -54.22
C GLY A 49 -40.47 -37.00 -54.93
N ASP A 50 -40.35 -37.42 -56.20
CA ASP A 50 -39.12 -37.35 -57.00
C ASP A 50 -39.06 -36.14 -57.97
N GLU A 51 -39.88 -35.11 -57.76
CA GLU A 51 -39.85 -33.86 -58.55
C GLU A 51 -38.46 -33.21 -58.57
N SER A 52 -38.05 -32.63 -59.70
CA SER A 52 -36.87 -31.76 -59.78
C SER A 52 -37.11 -30.40 -59.10
N TYR A 53 -36.05 -29.59 -58.89
CA TYR A 53 -36.21 -28.25 -58.32
C TYR A 53 -37.07 -27.33 -59.21
N ASP A 54 -36.86 -27.36 -60.53
CA ASP A 54 -37.62 -26.53 -61.47
C ASP A 54 -39.09 -26.98 -61.54
N GLN A 55 -39.32 -28.29 -61.58
CA GLN A 55 -40.67 -28.87 -61.52
C GLN A 55 -41.40 -28.45 -60.24
N ALA A 56 -40.72 -28.48 -59.10
CA ALA A 56 -41.29 -28.03 -57.83
C ALA A 56 -41.59 -26.52 -57.80
N ARG A 57 -40.84 -25.69 -58.54
CA ARG A 57 -41.12 -24.24 -58.69
C ARG A 57 -42.28 -23.94 -59.60
N GLU A 58 -42.38 -24.64 -60.72
CA GLU A 58 -43.53 -24.51 -61.61
C GLU A 58 -44.80 -24.91 -60.88
N GLU A 59 -44.77 -26.04 -60.16
CA GLU A 59 -45.94 -26.54 -59.47
C GLU A 59 -46.25 -25.77 -58.16
N GLU A 60 -45.25 -25.17 -57.49
CA GLU A 60 -45.48 -24.17 -56.44
C GLU A 60 -46.19 -22.92 -56.99
N THR A 61 -45.74 -22.41 -58.13
CA THR A 61 -46.36 -21.26 -58.79
C THR A 61 -47.80 -21.59 -59.22
N ARG A 62 -48.01 -22.81 -59.73
CA ARG A 62 -49.32 -23.32 -60.13
C ARG A 62 -50.27 -23.41 -58.94
N LEU A 63 -49.83 -23.98 -57.82
CA LEU A 63 -50.59 -24.08 -56.57
C LEU A 63 -51.10 -22.71 -56.12
N PHE A 64 -50.18 -21.75 -55.95
CA PHE A 64 -50.54 -20.42 -55.46
C PHE A 64 -51.26 -19.53 -56.48
N SER A 65 -51.39 -19.98 -57.74
CA SER A 65 -52.14 -19.25 -58.77
C SER A 65 -53.55 -19.81 -59.02
N LEU A 66 -53.73 -21.13 -58.91
CA LEU A 66 -54.95 -21.82 -59.31
C LEU A 66 -55.79 -22.34 -58.14
N ASP A 67 -55.20 -22.58 -56.96
CA ASP A 67 -55.95 -23.12 -55.83
C ASP A 67 -56.98 -22.09 -55.30
N PRO A 68 -58.27 -22.46 -55.13
CA PRO A 68 -59.33 -21.52 -54.74
C PRO A 68 -59.14 -20.81 -53.39
N LEU A 69 -58.33 -21.37 -52.49
CA LEU A 69 -58.08 -20.83 -51.15
C LEU A 69 -56.71 -20.15 -51.07
N LEU A 70 -55.67 -20.74 -51.67
CA LEU A 70 -54.30 -20.23 -51.61
C LEU A 70 -54.03 -19.09 -52.61
N SER A 71 -54.75 -19.05 -53.74
CA SER A 71 -54.64 -17.95 -54.73
C SER A 71 -55.08 -16.58 -54.21
N LYS A 72 -55.79 -16.56 -53.08
CA LYS A 72 -56.23 -15.35 -52.39
C LYS A 72 -55.19 -14.79 -51.41
N ILE A 73 -54.12 -15.54 -51.12
CA ILE A 73 -53.00 -15.06 -50.31
C ILE A 73 -52.20 -14.07 -51.17
N ASP A 74 -51.74 -12.97 -50.57
CA ASP A 74 -50.92 -11.97 -51.25
C ASP A 74 -49.69 -12.63 -51.92
N LYS A 75 -49.45 -12.27 -53.18
CA LYS A 75 -48.30 -12.74 -53.97
C LYS A 75 -46.97 -12.41 -53.29
N LEU A 76 -46.92 -11.37 -52.44
CA LEU A 76 -45.76 -11.01 -51.62
C LEU A 76 -45.53 -11.92 -50.41
N MET A 77 -46.40 -12.92 -50.20
CA MET A 77 -46.36 -13.84 -49.05
C MET A 77 -46.30 -15.31 -49.47
N VAL A 78 -46.15 -15.61 -50.77
CA VAL A 78 -46.19 -16.99 -51.28
C VAL A 78 -45.02 -17.29 -52.20
N GLY A 79 -44.49 -18.51 -52.08
CA GLY A 79 -43.44 -19.04 -52.92
C GLY A 79 -42.02 -18.86 -52.38
N ILE A 80 -41.12 -19.78 -52.76
CA ILE A 80 -39.71 -19.71 -52.35
C ILE A 80 -38.93 -18.53 -52.95
N PRO A 81 -39.19 -18.06 -54.19
CA PRO A 81 -38.52 -16.85 -54.70
C PRO A 81 -38.77 -15.62 -53.80
N VAL A 82 -40.01 -15.46 -53.34
CA VAL A 82 -40.42 -14.39 -52.42
C VAL A 82 -39.75 -14.56 -51.06
N LEU A 83 -39.69 -15.79 -50.53
CA LEU A 83 -38.95 -16.08 -49.30
C LEU A 83 -37.47 -15.68 -49.41
N ALA A 84 -36.80 -16.06 -50.51
CA ALA A 84 -35.39 -15.76 -50.73
C ALA A 84 -35.14 -14.25 -50.82
N GLN A 85 -35.98 -13.52 -51.56
CA GLN A 85 -35.90 -12.06 -51.66
C GLN A 85 -36.11 -11.39 -50.29
N LYS A 86 -37.11 -11.86 -49.53
CA LYS A 86 -37.43 -11.31 -48.20
C LYS A 86 -36.28 -11.56 -47.20
N LEU A 87 -35.70 -12.76 -47.20
CA LEU A 87 -34.53 -13.07 -46.37
C LEU A 87 -33.33 -12.19 -46.71
N MET A 88 -33.08 -11.94 -48.00
CA MET A 88 -32.00 -11.05 -48.45
C MET A 88 -32.22 -9.61 -47.98
N GLN A 89 -33.44 -9.07 -48.10
CA GLN A 89 -33.80 -7.74 -47.59
C GLN A 89 -33.66 -7.64 -46.06
N ILE A 90 -34.16 -8.64 -45.33
CA ILE A 90 -34.02 -8.71 -43.87
C ILE A 90 -32.55 -8.74 -43.48
N GLN A 91 -31.74 -9.54 -44.16
CA GLN A 91 -30.31 -9.65 -43.88
C GLN A 91 -29.58 -8.33 -44.16
N ALA A 92 -29.86 -7.68 -45.29
CA ALA A 92 -29.29 -6.37 -45.61
C ALA A 92 -29.67 -5.31 -44.58
N ALA A 93 -30.95 -5.21 -44.20
CA ALA A 93 -31.42 -4.27 -43.19
C ALA A 93 -30.80 -4.55 -41.80
N CYS A 94 -30.66 -5.82 -41.43
CA CYS A 94 -29.98 -6.22 -40.19
C CYS A 94 -28.51 -5.81 -40.20
N ILE A 95 -27.79 -6.03 -41.30
CA ILE A 95 -26.39 -5.63 -41.44
C ILE A 95 -26.29 -4.11 -41.29
N SER A 96 -27.04 -3.34 -42.09
CA SER A 96 -27.00 -1.87 -42.06
C SER A 96 -27.32 -1.29 -40.68
N ARG A 97 -28.26 -1.88 -39.94
CA ARG A 97 -28.59 -1.44 -38.57
C ARG A 97 -27.50 -1.75 -37.55
N CYS A 98 -26.81 -2.87 -37.69
CA CYS A 98 -25.78 -3.30 -36.74
C CYS A 98 -24.40 -2.66 -37.00
N LEU A 99 -24.12 -2.24 -38.24
CA LEU A 99 -22.81 -1.69 -38.62
C LEU A 99 -22.37 -0.48 -37.80
N PRO A 100 -23.20 0.56 -37.53
CA PRO A 100 -22.79 1.71 -36.71
C PRO A 100 -22.33 1.31 -35.31
N ASP A 101 -23.06 0.40 -34.65
CA ASP A 101 -22.70 -0.10 -33.32
C ASP A 101 -21.41 -0.92 -33.34
N ILE A 102 -21.19 -1.71 -34.40
CA ILE A 102 -19.95 -2.45 -34.60
C ILE A 102 -18.77 -1.46 -34.75
N VAL A 103 -18.91 -0.42 -35.56
CA VAL A 103 -17.89 0.63 -35.73
C VAL A 103 -17.58 1.31 -34.40
N LYS A 104 -18.62 1.68 -33.64
CA LYS A 104 -18.45 2.28 -32.32
C LYS A 104 -17.65 1.37 -31.38
N LYS A 105 -18.04 0.10 -31.25
CA LYS A 105 -17.33 -0.88 -30.41
C LYS A 105 -15.89 -1.14 -30.86
N ILE A 106 -15.63 -1.16 -32.17
CA ILE A 106 -14.27 -1.29 -32.70
C ILE A 106 -13.44 -0.07 -32.28
N ASN A 107 -13.95 1.15 -32.44
CA ASN A 107 -13.22 2.37 -32.07
C ASN A 107 -12.99 2.46 -30.56
N GLU A 108 -13.99 2.16 -29.73
CA GLU A 108 -13.85 2.12 -28.27
C GLU A 108 -12.76 1.14 -27.84
N LYS A 109 -12.81 -0.10 -28.35
CA LYS A 109 -11.83 -1.13 -28.01
C LYS A 109 -10.44 -0.83 -28.57
N LEU A 110 -10.36 -0.19 -29.73
CA LEU A 110 -9.10 0.24 -30.32
C LEU A 110 -8.45 1.34 -29.47
N ASN A 111 -9.23 2.35 -29.08
CA ASN A 111 -8.74 3.44 -28.23
C ASN A 111 -8.28 2.90 -26.87
N GLN A 112 -9.06 2.03 -26.23
CA GLN A 112 -8.67 1.39 -24.98
C GLN A 112 -7.35 0.63 -25.12
N ASN A 113 -7.21 -0.23 -26.14
CA ASN A 113 -5.98 -0.99 -26.33
C ASN A 113 -4.77 -0.09 -26.63
N VAL A 114 -4.94 1.01 -27.34
CA VAL A 114 -3.89 2.00 -27.61
C VAL A 114 -3.47 2.70 -26.32
N THR A 115 -4.43 3.10 -25.48
CA THR A 115 -4.17 3.68 -24.16
C THR A 115 -3.44 2.68 -23.26
N ASP A 116 -3.92 1.44 -23.18
CA ASP A 116 -3.29 0.37 -22.38
C ASP A 116 -1.85 0.10 -22.84
N LEU A 117 -1.60 0.10 -24.17
CA LEU A 117 -0.26 -0.07 -24.72
C LEU A 117 0.66 1.11 -24.41
N GLY A 118 0.12 2.33 -24.39
CA GLY A 118 0.85 3.56 -24.04
C GLY A 118 1.22 3.64 -22.56
N GLN A 119 0.44 2.99 -21.69
CA GLN A 119 0.73 2.87 -20.26
C GLN A 119 1.70 1.73 -19.93
N MET A 120 2.03 0.86 -20.88
CA MET A 120 3.01 -0.20 -20.63
C MET A 120 4.41 0.38 -20.44
N PRO A 121 5.28 -0.29 -19.64
CA PRO A 121 6.69 0.09 -19.49
C PRO A 121 7.36 0.25 -20.86
N GLN A 122 8.37 1.11 -21.00
CA GLN A 122 9.12 1.15 -22.26
C GLN A 122 9.91 -0.14 -22.47
N ASN A 123 9.92 -0.64 -23.71
CA ASN A 123 10.84 -1.68 -24.11
C ASN A 123 12.24 -1.06 -24.23
N LEU A 124 13.15 -1.46 -23.34
CA LEU A 124 14.48 -0.88 -23.26
C LEU A 124 15.41 -1.58 -24.24
N SER A 125 15.67 -0.94 -25.38
CA SER A 125 16.50 -1.50 -26.46
C SER A 125 18.01 -1.34 -26.26
N SER A 126 18.45 -0.54 -25.29
CA SER A 126 19.86 -0.27 -25.05
C SER A 126 20.20 -0.14 -23.57
N VAL A 127 21.46 -0.46 -23.22
CA VAL A 127 22.00 -0.29 -21.86
C VAL A 127 21.87 1.16 -21.38
N SER A 128 22.02 2.14 -22.28
CA SER A 128 21.86 3.57 -21.95
C SER A 128 20.43 3.92 -21.55
N ASP A 129 19.44 3.36 -22.25
CA ASP A 129 18.03 3.58 -21.91
C ASP A 129 17.66 2.88 -20.61
N ALA A 130 18.16 1.66 -20.38
CA ALA A 130 17.98 0.95 -19.12
C ALA A 130 18.60 1.70 -17.92
N MET A 131 19.81 2.22 -18.08
CA MET A 131 20.45 3.05 -17.06
C MET A 131 19.64 4.32 -16.76
N ARG A 132 19.11 4.98 -17.80
CA ARG A 132 18.29 6.18 -17.63
C ARG A 132 16.98 5.88 -16.89
N ALA A 133 16.31 4.79 -17.27
CA ALA A 133 15.10 4.33 -16.59
C ALA A 133 15.37 3.99 -15.12
N PHE A 134 16.48 3.30 -14.84
CA PHE A 134 16.92 3.00 -13.49
C PHE A 134 17.18 4.25 -12.66
N MET A 135 17.97 5.21 -13.18
CA MET A 135 18.25 6.45 -12.46
C MET A 135 17.00 7.30 -12.24
N HIS A 136 16.06 7.29 -13.18
CA HIS A 136 14.77 7.96 -13.01
C HIS A 136 13.92 7.31 -11.90
N MET A 137 13.82 5.97 -11.89
CA MET A 137 13.14 5.23 -10.80
C MET A 137 13.77 5.53 -9.45
N LEU A 138 15.10 5.45 -9.35
CA LEU A 138 15.84 5.70 -8.12
C LEU A 138 15.63 7.13 -7.62
N SER A 139 15.72 8.12 -8.52
CA SER A 139 15.47 9.53 -8.18
C SER A 139 14.04 9.75 -7.68
N SER A 140 13.07 9.11 -8.33
CA SER A 140 11.65 9.20 -7.94
C SER A 140 11.38 8.56 -6.58
N ALA A 141 11.96 7.38 -6.33
CA ALA A 141 11.87 6.70 -5.04
C ALA A 141 12.55 7.51 -3.92
N LYS A 142 13.72 8.09 -4.20
CA LYS A 142 14.45 8.97 -3.26
C LYS A 142 13.63 10.20 -2.90
N GLU A 143 13.01 10.87 -3.88
CA GLU A 143 12.14 12.02 -3.61
C GLU A 143 10.88 11.63 -2.83
N SER A 144 10.26 10.50 -3.16
CA SER A 144 9.11 9.99 -2.41
C SER A 144 9.46 9.69 -0.95
N LEU A 145 10.60 9.05 -0.69
CA LEU A 145 11.13 8.82 0.65
C LEU A 145 11.45 10.12 1.38
N ARG A 146 12.03 11.11 0.69
CA ARG A 146 12.29 12.45 1.24
C ARG A 146 11.00 13.14 1.67
N ASN A 147 9.97 13.09 0.85
CA ASN A 147 8.67 13.69 1.16
C ASN A 147 8.05 13.01 2.39
N ILE A 148 8.04 11.68 2.44
CA ILE A 148 7.41 10.90 3.51
C ILE A 148 8.16 10.96 4.84
N LEU A 149 9.48 10.75 4.82
CA LEU A 149 10.30 10.58 6.03
C LEU A 149 10.91 11.89 6.55
N ILE A 150 11.19 12.85 5.67
CA ILE A 150 11.89 14.08 6.04
C ILE A 150 10.93 15.27 6.10
N ARG A 151 10.20 15.54 5.02
CA ARG A 151 9.27 16.68 4.91
C ARG A 151 7.93 16.44 5.62
N GLY A 152 7.48 15.19 5.70
CA GLY A 152 6.15 14.84 6.18
C GLY A 152 5.04 15.19 5.19
N GLU A 153 5.37 15.30 3.91
CA GLU A 153 4.43 15.55 2.82
C GLU A 153 3.85 14.23 2.33
N TYR A 154 2.54 14.21 2.10
CA TYR A 154 1.81 13.02 1.69
C TYR A 154 0.71 13.37 0.67
N ASP A 155 0.64 12.62 -0.44
CA ASP A 155 -0.36 12.80 -1.51
C ASP A 155 -1.64 12.03 -1.19
N GLY A 156 -2.46 12.49 -0.22
CA GLY A 156 -3.89 12.18 0.00
C GLY A 156 -4.43 10.72 0.03
N ASP A 157 -4.01 9.84 -0.87
CA ASP A 157 -4.57 8.52 -1.23
C ASP A 157 -3.80 7.29 -0.71
N SER A 158 -3.04 7.35 0.38
CA SER A 158 -2.24 6.21 0.86
C SER A 158 -2.50 5.85 2.30
N ASP A 159 -2.35 4.55 2.49
CA ASP A 159 -2.16 3.84 3.74
C ASP A 159 -1.56 4.74 4.84
N GLU A 160 -2.31 4.89 5.94
CA GLU A 160 -1.93 5.68 7.11
C GLU A 160 -0.58 5.27 7.71
N GLN A 161 -0.10 4.05 7.42
CA GLN A 161 1.23 3.59 7.82
C GLN A 161 2.37 4.28 7.05
N MET A 162 2.08 4.93 5.92
CA MET A 162 3.04 5.68 5.12
C MET A 162 3.19 7.15 5.58
N HIS A 163 2.49 7.58 6.64
CA HIS A 163 2.69 8.89 7.24
C HIS A 163 3.97 8.91 8.10
N GLY A 164 5.13 8.77 7.45
CA GLY A 164 6.46 8.59 8.04
C GLY A 164 6.74 9.45 9.25
N ARG A 165 6.69 10.77 9.07
CA ARG A 165 6.90 11.76 10.14
C ARG A 165 5.94 11.61 11.32
N ALA A 166 4.65 11.38 11.06
CA ALA A 166 3.65 11.26 12.12
C ALA A 166 3.89 9.99 12.94
N ARG A 167 4.16 8.86 12.28
CA ARG A 167 4.44 7.58 12.95
C ARG A 167 5.72 7.63 13.76
N LEU A 168 6.77 8.25 13.24
CA LEU A 168 8.00 8.48 14.00
C LEU A 168 7.77 9.37 15.24
N ALA A 169 6.92 10.40 15.13
CA ALA A 169 6.53 11.23 16.26
C ALA A 169 5.75 10.42 17.31
N ASP A 170 4.80 9.58 16.90
CA ASP A 170 4.06 8.68 17.80
C ASP A 170 5.02 7.72 18.53
N MET A 171 6.00 7.15 17.82
CA MET A 171 7.00 6.26 18.38
C MET A 171 7.91 6.97 19.39
N LEU A 172 8.37 8.19 19.08
CA LEU A 172 9.17 9.01 19.98
C LEU A 172 8.38 9.41 21.23
N PHE A 173 7.12 9.80 21.06
CA PHE A 173 6.24 10.11 22.18
C PHE A 173 6.07 8.89 23.09
N LYS A 174 5.81 7.71 22.52
CA LYS A 174 5.72 6.47 23.28
C LYS A 174 7.03 6.15 24.02
N TYR A 175 8.17 6.27 23.35
CA TYR A 175 9.49 6.06 23.96
C TYR A 175 9.72 7.00 25.16
N SER A 176 9.34 8.28 25.04
CA SER A 176 9.46 9.24 26.14
C SER A 176 8.63 8.85 27.38
N LYS A 177 7.57 8.05 27.21
CA LYS A 177 6.74 7.52 28.29
C LYS A 177 7.22 6.17 28.82
N GLU A 178 7.99 5.42 28.02
CA GLU A 178 8.60 4.15 28.46
C GLU A 178 9.78 4.40 29.40
N LEU A 179 10.48 5.54 29.28
CA LEU A 179 11.51 5.95 30.23
C LEU A 179 10.90 6.42 31.57
N PRO A 180 11.48 6.02 32.71
CA PRO A 180 10.95 6.37 34.01
C PRO A 180 11.20 7.86 34.31
N SER A 181 10.12 8.63 34.45
CA SER A 181 10.17 10.06 34.81
C SER A 181 10.78 10.33 36.18
N GLU A 182 10.72 9.33 37.08
CA GLU A 182 11.30 9.36 38.42
C GLU A 182 12.49 8.42 38.51
N CYS A 183 13.43 8.73 39.41
CA CYS A 183 14.61 7.89 39.61
C CYS A 183 14.20 6.51 40.14
N PRO A 184 14.54 5.40 39.45
CA PRO A 184 14.17 4.06 39.89
C PRO A 184 14.66 3.78 41.31
N THR A 185 13.82 3.16 42.14
CA THR A 185 14.19 2.76 43.51
C THR A 185 14.36 1.25 43.54
N SER A 186 15.51 0.75 44.01
CA SER A 186 15.83 -0.69 43.96
C SER A 186 15.33 -1.45 45.19
N GLN A 187 15.02 -0.74 46.29
CA GLN A 187 14.64 -1.31 47.58
C GLN A 187 13.35 -0.69 48.11
N LYS A 188 12.62 -1.46 48.94
CA LYS A 188 11.45 -0.95 49.65
C LYS A 188 11.82 0.03 50.77
N GLU A 189 13.00 -0.17 51.36
CA GLU A 189 13.53 0.64 52.45
C GLU A 189 14.22 1.89 51.89
N PHE A 190 13.83 3.07 52.38
CA PHE A 190 14.33 4.36 51.91
C PHE A 190 15.83 4.55 52.25
N LEU A 191 16.57 5.21 51.35
CA LEU A 191 18.01 5.53 51.47
C LEU A 191 19.00 4.36 51.55
N MET A 192 18.54 3.11 51.47
CA MET A 192 19.44 1.97 51.66
C MET A 192 20.44 1.75 50.52
N ASP A 193 20.08 2.07 49.29
CA ASP A 193 21.03 2.06 48.17
C ASP A 193 22.13 3.12 48.39
N GLU A 194 21.73 4.31 48.82
CA GLU A 194 22.59 5.46 49.08
C GLU A 194 23.54 5.19 50.26
N ILE A 195 23.02 4.71 51.40
CA ILE A 195 23.81 4.35 52.58
C ILE A 195 24.83 3.27 52.21
N LYS A 196 24.41 2.19 51.55
CA LYS A 196 25.33 1.09 51.19
C LYS A 196 26.50 1.57 50.35
N VAL A 197 26.23 2.42 49.35
CA VAL A 197 27.30 2.96 48.50
C VAL A 197 28.18 3.96 49.25
N LEU A 198 27.60 4.79 50.13
CA LEU A 198 28.37 5.69 51.00
C LEU A 198 29.32 4.91 51.90
N GLU A 199 28.87 3.78 52.46
CA GLU A 199 29.70 2.89 53.27
C GLU A 199 30.82 2.22 52.46
N GLU A 200 30.51 1.72 51.26
CA GLU A 200 31.49 1.14 50.32
C GLU A 200 32.54 2.17 49.86
N CYS A 201 32.15 3.45 49.78
CA CYS A 201 33.00 4.55 49.34
C CYS A 201 33.62 5.36 50.50
N LYS A 202 33.54 4.87 51.74
CA LYS A 202 34.16 5.53 52.92
C LYS A 202 35.66 5.67 52.70
N GLY A 203 36.12 6.91 52.50
CA GLY A 203 37.53 7.27 52.42
C GLY A 203 38.06 7.86 53.73
N ILE A 204 39.37 8.12 53.78
CA ILE A 204 39.98 8.92 54.86
C ILE A 204 39.71 10.39 54.52
N GLY A 205 38.79 11.04 55.24
CA GLY A 205 38.38 12.42 54.97
C GLY A 205 37.45 12.98 56.04
N LEU A 206 37.06 14.25 55.88
CA LEU A 206 36.08 14.88 56.76
C LEU A 206 34.70 14.25 56.56
N PRO A 207 33.94 14.00 57.65
CA PRO A 207 32.68 13.27 57.58
C PRO A 207 31.57 14.01 56.84
N ASN A 208 31.68 15.32 56.62
CA ASN A 208 30.63 16.15 56.02
C ASN A 208 30.76 16.33 54.49
N PHE A 209 31.78 15.73 53.85
CA PHE A 209 31.90 15.78 52.39
C PHE A 209 31.20 14.59 51.74
N ILE A 210 30.27 14.89 50.83
CA ILE A 210 29.59 13.88 50.03
C ILE A 210 30.57 13.32 48.99
N SER A 211 30.70 12.00 48.97
CA SER A 211 31.56 11.29 48.03
C SER A 211 31.00 11.35 46.60
N ARG A 212 31.71 12.04 45.70
CA ARG A 212 31.42 12.03 44.25
C ARG A 212 31.42 10.60 43.68
N THR A 213 32.33 9.75 44.15
CA THR A 213 32.42 8.35 43.72
C THR A 213 31.14 7.58 44.05
N ALA A 214 30.57 7.82 45.23
CA ALA A 214 29.32 7.21 45.63
C ALA A 214 28.15 7.66 44.74
N PHE A 215 28.05 8.98 44.49
CA PHE A 215 27.05 9.53 43.57
C PHE A 215 27.15 8.91 42.17
N MET A 216 28.35 8.87 41.59
CA MET A 216 28.57 8.28 40.27
C MET A 216 28.22 6.80 40.22
N THR A 217 28.57 6.04 41.27
CA THR A 217 28.25 4.62 41.36
C THR A 217 26.73 4.39 41.34
N LEU A 218 25.95 5.21 42.05
CA LEU A 218 24.50 5.14 42.01
C LEU A 218 23.94 5.51 40.64
N LEU A 219 24.38 6.64 40.07
CA LEU A 219 23.94 7.10 38.76
C LEU A 219 24.16 6.01 37.70
N GLN A 220 25.36 5.42 37.66
CA GLN A 220 25.70 4.33 36.75
C GLN A 220 24.80 3.11 36.93
N ARG A 221 24.51 2.71 38.18
CA ARG A 221 23.58 1.61 38.47
C ARG A 221 22.18 1.91 37.95
N LYS A 222 21.69 3.16 38.05
CA LYS A 222 20.36 3.56 37.57
C LYS A 222 20.29 3.65 36.05
N VAL A 223 21.28 4.27 35.40
CA VAL A 223 21.34 4.34 33.92
C VAL A 223 21.39 2.94 33.31
N LYS A 224 22.14 2.01 33.92
CA LYS A 224 22.20 0.61 33.49
C LYS A 224 20.84 -0.11 33.59
N GLN A 225 19.96 0.26 34.50
CA GLN A 225 18.63 -0.36 34.60
C GLN A 225 17.73 0.00 33.42
N ILE A 226 17.96 1.13 32.76
CA ILE A 226 17.14 1.61 31.65
C ILE A 226 17.81 1.43 30.28
N SER A 227 19.04 0.90 30.21
CA SER A 227 19.85 0.88 28.99
C SER A 227 19.23 0.12 27.83
N ASP A 228 18.37 -0.86 28.13
CA ASP A 228 17.71 -1.66 27.09
C ASP A 228 16.58 -0.90 26.39
N THR A 229 15.95 0.07 27.07
CA THR A 229 14.79 0.81 26.55
C THR A 229 15.14 1.63 25.29
N PRO A 230 16.19 2.47 25.29
CA PRO A 230 16.69 3.12 24.08
C PRO A 230 17.04 2.19 22.92
N VAL A 231 17.63 1.03 23.24
CA VAL A 231 18.09 0.04 22.26
C VAL A 231 16.89 -0.60 21.56
N GLU A 232 15.91 -1.04 22.34
CA GLU A 232 14.65 -1.59 21.81
C GLU A 232 13.89 -0.56 20.97
N PHE A 233 13.86 0.70 21.40
CA PHE A 233 13.25 1.78 20.63
C PHE A 233 13.86 1.91 19.23
N ILE A 234 15.20 1.95 19.12
CA ILE A 234 15.90 2.00 17.83
C ILE A 234 15.58 0.77 16.96
N ILE A 235 15.49 -0.42 17.56
CA ILE A 235 15.12 -1.64 16.83
C ILE A 235 13.72 -1.49 16.21
N LYS A 236 12.74 -0.99 16.98
CA LYS A 236 11.38 -0.73 16.52
C LYS A 236 11.36 0.29 15.37
N VAL A 237 12.09 1.40 15.52
CA VAL A 237 12.20 2.45 14.47
C VAL A 237 12.72 1.85 13.17
N TRP A 238 13.82 1.10 13.20
CA TRP A 238 14.38 0.52 11.97
C TRP A 238 13.51 -0.57 11.36
N GLY A 239 12.73 -1.31 12.15
CA GLY A 239 11.73 -2.24 11.61
C GLY A 239 10.63 -1.51 10.82
N TYR A 240 10.10 -0.42 11.37
CA TYR A 240 9.13 0.42 10.64
C TYR A 240 9.72 1.01 9.35
N LEU A 241 10.96 1.51 9.41
CA LEU A 241 11.63 2.08 8.24
C LEU A 241 11.92 1.04 7.16
N GLU A 242 12.17 -0.21 7.53
CA GLU A 242 12.33 -1.32 6.58
C GLU A 242 11.08 -1.47 5.71
N ASP A 243 9.91 -1.52 6.33
CA ASP A 243 8.63 -1.68 5.63
C ASP A 243 8.35 -0.50 4.69
N VAL A 244 8.59 0.74 5.14
CA VAL A 244 8.37 1.95 4.34
C VAL A 244 9.31 1.99 3.13
N VAL A 245 10.61 1.78 3.36
CA VAL A 245 11.62 1.80 2.29
C VAL A 245 11.34 0.70 1.27
N LEU A 246 11.07 -0.51 1.73
CA LEU A 246 10.77 -1.63 0.85
C LEU A 246 9.51 -1.35 0.01
N LYS A 247 8.43 -0.87 0.62
CA LYS A 247 7.17 -0.59 -0.10
C LYS A 247 7.36 0.46 -1.20
N ILE A 248 8.09 1.54 -0.91
CA ILE A 248 8.36 2.60 -1.89
C ILE A 248 9.26 2.08 -3.02
N LEU A 249 10.35 1.39 -2.68
CA LEU A 249 11.25 0.84 -3.69
C LEU A 249 10.57 -0.21 -4.59
N MET A 250 9.68 -1.05 -4.04
CA MET A 250 8.87 -1.98 -4.83
C MET A 250 7.87 -1.24 -5.73
N LYS A 251 7.18 -0.21 -5.22
CA LYS A 251 6.25 0.62 -6.00
C LYS A 251 6.92 1.20 -7.26
N TYR A 252 8.11 1.76 -7.11
CA TYR A 252 8.82 2.37 -8.23
C TYR A 252 9.49 1.36 -9.16
N SER A 253 9.63 0.09 -8.76
CA SER A 253 10.20 -0.99 -9.58
C SER A 253 9.15 -1.97 -10.11
N ASP A 254 7.85 -1.70 -9.93
CA ASP A 254 6.76 -2.61 -10.32
C ASP A 254 6.77 -2.94 -11.81
N ASP A 255 7.11 -1.95 -12.64
CA ASP A 255 7.28 -2.07 -14.08
C ASP A 255 8.46 -2.96 -14.52
N TYR A 256 9.38 -3.26 -13.59
CA TYR A 256 10.58 -4.07 -13.82
C TYR A 256 10.70 -5.21 -12.79
N PRO A 257 9.84 -6.25 -12.88
CA PRO A 257 9.86 -7.38 -11.94
C PRO A 257 11.21 -8.09 -11.79
N GLN A 258 12.04 -8.07 -12.84
CA GLN A 258 13.39 -8.60 -12.82
C GLN A 258 14.29 -7.94 -11.76
N LEU A 259 14.00 -6.70 -11.37
CA LEU A 259 14.75 -5.96 -10.36
C LEU A 259 14.29 -6.26 -8.94
N HIS A 260 13.08 -6.78 -8.73
CA HIS A 260 12.47 -6.94 -7.40
C HIS A 260 13.38 -7.69 -6.41
N SER A 261 14.08 -8.73 -6.87
CA SER A 261 15.01 -9.48 -6.02
C SER A 261 16.22 -8.65 -5.57
N SER A 262 16.83 -7.87 -6.49
CA SER A 262 17.94 -6.96 -6.20
C SER A 262 17.48 -5.78 -5.35
N THR A 263 16.34 -5.18 -5.67
CA THR A 263 15.75 -4.07 -4.92
C THR A 263 15.43 -4.47 -3.48
N ARG A 264 14.88 -5.67 -3.25
CA ARG A 264 14.62 -6.19 -1.90
C ARG A 264 15.93 -6.37 -1.12
N ARG A 265 16.95 -6.92 -1.77
CA ARG A 265 18.27 -7.14 -1.14
C ARG A 265 18.94 -5.82 -0.78
N ALA A 266 18.93 -4.84 -1.68
CA ALA A 266 19.42 -3.49 -1.44
C ALA A 266 18.72 -2.84 -0.24
N SER A 267 17.39 -2.95 -0.18
CA SER A 267 16.58 -2.47 0.95
C SER A 267 16.98 -3.12 2.28
N GLN A 268 17.21 -4.43 2.29
CA GLN A 268 17.61 -5.14 3.51
C GLN A 268 19.02 -4.74 3.95
N ASN A 269 19.97 -4.70 3.02
CA ASN A 269 21.36 -4.33 3.29
C ASN A 269 21.48 -2.92 3.87
N ILE A 270 20.82 -1.93 3.25
CA ILE A 270 20.90 -0.54 3.72
C ILE A 270 20.28 -0.37 5.11
N ILE A 271 19.13 -1.02 5.35
CA ILE A 271 18.46 -0.95 6.64
C ILE A 271 19.31 -1.64 7.71
N GLU A 272 19.86 -2.82 7.44
CA GLU A 272 20.74 -3.52 8.38
C GLU A 272 22.01 -2.70 8.70
N LYS A 273 22.64 -2.11 7.68
CA LYS A 273 23.80 -1.22 7.83
C LYS A 273 23.48 -0.03 8.73
N MET A 274 22.38 0.67 8.44
CA MET A 274 21.99 1.86 9.18
C MET A 274 21.49 1.55 10.60
N LYS A 275 20.80 0.43 10.78
CA LYS A 275 20.40 -0.09 12.09
C LYS A 275 21.61 -0.40 12.96
N LYS A 276 22.60 -1.12 12.42
CA LYS A 276 23.83 -1.45 13.14
C LYS A 276 24.58 -0.20 13.59
N ARG A 277 24.73 0.79 12.70
CA ARG A 277 25.34 2.09 13.02
C ARG A 277 24.56 2.82 14.12
N SER A 278 23.24 2.83 14.03
CA SER A 278 22.39 3.50 15.03
C SER A 278 22.48 2.88 16.40
N LEU A 279 22.50 1.54 16.47
CA LEU A 279 22.64 0.82 17.74
C LEU A 279 23.99 1.11 18.40
N GLN A 280 25.05 1.31 17.62
CA GLN A 280 26.36 1.70 18.14
C GLN A 280 26.33 3.10 18.76
N VAL A 281 25.76 4.08 18.04
CA VAL A 281 25.63 5.46 18.55
C VAL A 281 24.78 5.52 19.82
N VAL A 282 23.67 4.77 19.89
CA VAL A 282 22.84 4.75 21.11
C VAL A 282 23.57 4.15 22.30
N LYS A 283 24.41 3.12 22.10
CA LYS A 283 25.27 2.61 23.17
C LYS A 283 26.26 3.66 23.66
N GLU A 284 26.85 4.44 22.74
CA GLU A 284 27.74 5.55 23.08
C GLU A 284 27.00 6.64 23.86
N ILE A 285 25.78 7.01 23.46
CA ILE A 285 24.93 7.96 24.20
C ILE A 285 24.68 7.50 25.63
N ILE A 286 24.31 6.23 25.82
CA ILE A 286 24.10 5.65 27.15
C ILE A 286 25.41 5.68 27.95
N GLU A 287 26.54 5.31 27.35
CA GLU A 287 27.84 5.32 28.00
C GLU A 287 28.26 6.73 28.43
N MET A 288 28.02 7.76 27.61
CA MET A 288 28.29 9.15 27.97
C MET A 288 27.57 9.58 29.25
N GLU A 289 26.31 9.18 29.44
CA GLU A 289 25.54 9.45 30.67
C GLU A 289 26.06 8.67 31.90
N THR A 290 26.83 7.59 31.71
CA THR A 290 27.47 6.87 32.82
C THR A 290 28.76 7.53 33.31
N ILE A 291 29.32 8.47 32.55
CA ILE A 291 30.60 9.11 32.84
C ILE A 291 30.40 10.55 33.36
N ALA A 292 29.32 11.22 32.94
CA ALA A 292 29.10 12.64 33.21
C ALA A 292 28.14 12.92 34.38
N ASP A 293 28.55 13.79 35.31
CA ASP A 293 27.75 14.43 36.37
C ASP A 293 27.66 15.95 36.20
N PHE A 294 27.68 16.42 34.95
CA PHE A 294 27.70 17.83 34.61
C PHE A 294 26.36 18.33 34.06
N THR A 295 25.89 19.46 34.58
CA THR A 295 24.74 20.19 34.02
C THR A 295 24.81 21.68 34.35
N LEU A 296 24.40 22.51 33.38
CA LEU A 296 24.10 23.93 33.58
C LEU A 296 22.59 24.20 33.56
N ASN A 297 21.76 23.15 33.61
CA ASN A 297 20.32 23.32 33.66
C ASN A 297 19.94 23.99 35.00
N PRO A 298 19.33 25.20 34.98
CA PRO A 298 18.97 25.91 36.21
C PRO A 298 17.96 25.15 37.07
N ASP A 299 17.16 24.27 36.47
CA ASP A 299 16.17 23.46 37.17
C ASP A 299 16.82 22.43 38.11
N TYR A 300 18.10 22.07 37.89
CA TYR A 300 18.82 21.17 38.79
C TYR A 300 18.91 21.75 40.20
N MET A 301 19.51 22.94 40.33
CA MET A 301 19.72 23.58 41.63
C MET A 301 18.38 23.94 42.27
N LYS A 302 17.40 24.38 41.46
CA LYS A 302 16.04 24.67 41.95
C LYS A 302 15.38 23.43 42.54
N THR A 303 15.33 22.33 41.79
CA THR A 303 14.71 21.07 42.25
C THR A 303 15.44 20.51 43.46
N TRP A 304 16.78 20.57 43.47
CA TRP A 304 17.56 20.12 44.61
C TRP A 304 17.27 20.93 45.87
N ASN A 305 17.25 22.27 45.80
CA ASN A 305 16.89 23.13 46.93
C ASN A 305 15.49 22.80 47.47
N GLU A 306 14.48 22.72 46.61
CA GLU A 306 13.09 22.39 46.98
C GLU A 306 12.99 21.03 47.70
N LEU A 307 13.80 20.05 47.28
CA LEU A 307 13.87 18.74 47.91
C LEU A 307 14.61 18.79 49.26
N MET A 308 15.68 19.58 49.35
CA MET A 308 16.51 19.73 50.54
C MET A 308 15.84 20.52 51.67
N ASP A 309 14.87 21.40 51.37
CA ASP A 309 14.07 22.12 52.37
C ASP A 309 13.34 21.19 53.37
N GLN A 310 13.21 19.90 53.03
CA GLN A 310 12.59 18.89 53.88
C GLN A 310 13.57 18.23 54.86
N GLN A 311 14.87 18.49 54.76
CA GLN A 311 15.90 17.75 55.51
C GLN A 311 15.78 17.94 57.03
N GLU A 312 15.55 19.17 57.50
CA GLU A 312 15.42 19.47 58.93
C GLU A 312 14.26 18.69 59.55
N ASN A 313 13.06 18.82 58.97
CA ASN A 313 11.87 18.07 59.39
C ASN A 313 12.07 16.55 59.28
N PHE A 314 12.79 16.07 58.26
CA PHE A 314 13.12 14.65 58.13
C PHE A 314 13.99 14.16 59.30
N MET A 315 15.02 14.91 59.68
CA MET A 315 15.88 14.57 60.82
C MET A 315 15.14 14.65 62.16
N ASP A 316 14.29 15.67 62.36
CA ASP A 316 13.44 15.79 63.55
C ASP A 316 12.55 14.56 63.76
N VAL A 317 11.98 14.04 62.67
CA VAL A 317 11.13 12.83 62.71
C VAL A 317 11.95 11.57 63.01
N ILE A 318 13.21 11.50 62.57
CA ILE A 318 14.13 10.40 62.94
C ILE A 318 14.42 10.41 64.44
N HIS A 319 14.61 11.59 65.03
CA HIS A 319 14.87 11.79 66.47
C HIS A 319 13.62 11.80 67.35
N SER A 320 12.43 11.81 66.76
CA SER A 320 11.17 11.89 67.49
C SER A 320 10.98 10.73 68.47
N SER A 321 10.62 11.06 69.71
CA SER A 321 10.27 10.09 70.75
C SER A 321 9.05 9.22 70.41
N GLU A 322 8.20 9.66 69.48
CA GLU A 322 7.05 8.89 68.99
C GLU A 322 7.46 7.72 68.09
N MET A 323 8.72 7.69 67.65
CA MET A 323 9.31 6.62 66.85
C MET A 323 8.49 6.22 65.61
N PRO A 324 8.01 7.18 64.79
CA PRO A 324 7.26 6.85 63.58
C PRO A 324 8.08 5.96 62.63
N LEU A 325 7.41 4.99 62.02
CA LEU A 325 8.04 4.06 61.06
C LEU A 325 8.08 4.62 59.63
N LYS A 326 7.22 5.59 59.33
CA LYS A 326 7.05 6.16 57.98
C LYS A 326 6.86 7.67 58.05
N ILE A 327 7.26 8.36 56.99
CA ILE A 327 7.05 9.79 56.77
C ILE A 327 6.61 10.02 55.33
N ASN A 328 5.76 11.01 55.08
CA ASN A 328 5.41 11.43 53.73
C ASN A 328 6.39 12.53 53.28
N LEU A 329 7.13 12.30 52.20
CA LEU A 329 8.07 13.26 51.63
C LEU A 329 7.60 13.72 50.25
N ASN A 330 7.69 15.01 50.00
CA ASN A 330 7.39 15.60 48.69
C ASN A 330 8.32 14.98 47.64
N GLY A 331 7.74 14.48 46.55
CA GLY A 331 8.46 13.79 45.48
C GLY A 331 8.75 12.31 45.71
N PHE A 332 8.46 11.76 46.90
CA PHE A 332 8.68 10.33 47.20
C PHE A 332 7.44 9.64 47.81
N GLY A 333 6.46 10.40 48.29
CA GLY A 333 5.29 9.85 48.95
C GLY A 333 5.63 9.27 50.33
N LEU A 334 4.87 8.26 50.75
CA LEU A 334 5.05 7.61 52.04
C LEU A 334 6.26 6.65 52.01
N VAL A 335 7.33 7.01 52.72
CA VAL A 335 8.58 6.25 52.79
C VAL A 335 8.83 5.67 54.18
N GLU A 336 9.46 4.50 54.24
CA GLU A 336 9.85 3.85 55.51
C GLU A 336 11.17 4.42 56.01
N ILE A 337 11.24 4.78 57.29
CA ILE A 337 12.42 5.44 57.90
C ILE A 337 12.85 4.77 59.21
N GLY A 338 12.08 3.82 59.73
CA GLY A 338 12.35 3.22 61.04
C GLY A 338 13.72 2.57 61.15
N HIS A 339 14.19 1.96 60.06
CA HIS A 339 15.51 1.33 59.95
C HIS A 339 16.66 2.34 59.97
N LEU A 340 16.42 3.61 59.64
CA LEU A 340 17.49 4.62 59.55
C LEU A 340 18.11 4.98 60.90
N ARG A 341 17.38 4.75 62.00
CA ARG A 341 17.83 5.05 63.38
C ARG A 341 19.02 4.22 63.86
N GLN A 342 19.32 3.12 63.17
CA GLN A 342 20.51 2.31 63.46
C GLN A 342 21.80 2.93 62.92
N TYR A 343 21.68 3.93 62.05
CA TYR A 343 22.79 4.63 61.43
C TYR A 343 23.04 5.99 62.09
N SER A 344 24.28 6.49 62.00
CA SER A 344 24.65 7.80 62.52
C SER A 344 24.01 8.95 61.72
N ASP A 345 23.64 10.05 62.37
CA ASP A 345 23.02 11.22 61.71
C ASP A 345 23.79 11.69 60.48
N ALA A 346 25.12 11.78 60.58
CA ALA A 346 25.98 12.20 59.47
C ALA A 346 25.86 11.34 58.20
N ILE A 347 25.62 10.02 58.32
CA ILE A 347 25.45 9.15 57.14
C ILE A 347 24.04 9.24 56.58
N VAL A 348 23.05 9.43 57.46
CA VAL A 348 21.63 9.56 57.07
C VAL A 348 21.42 10.88 56.33
N GLU A 349 21.98 11.99 56.82
CA GLU A 349 21.95 13.30 56.15
C GLU A 349 22.63 13.25 54.78
N GLN A 350 23.80 12.61 54.67
CA GLN A 350 24.49 12.44 53.39
C GLN A 350 23.71 11.58 52.41
N ALA A 351 23.10 10.48 52.89
CA ALA A 351 22.28 9.62 52.05
C ALA A 351 21.04 10.38 51.56
N PHE A 352 20.44 11.20 52.41
CA PHE A 352 19.33 12.09 52.05
C PHE A 352 19.74 13.10 50.98
N ASP A 353 20.82 13.86 51.19
CA ASP A 353 21.31 14.83 50.18
C ASP A 353 21.65 14.11 48.85
N MET A 354 22.34 12.98 48.92
CA MET A 354 22.67 12.18 47.72
C MET A 354 21.41 11.74 46.96
N ARG A 355 20.37 11.31 47.67
CA ARG A 355 19.08 10.96 47.09
C ARG A 355 18.43 12.15 46.40
N MET A 356 18.46 13.34 47.00
CA MET A 356 17.90 14.56 46.41
C MET A 356 18.66 14.99 45.16
N ARG A 357 20.00 14.98 45.20
CA ARG A 357 20.86 15.26 44.03
C ARG A 357 20.57 14.30 42.88
N LEU A 358 20.51 13.01 43.18
CA LEU A 358 20.26 11.99 42.17
C LEU A 358 18.86 12.16 41.56
N THR A 359 17.86 12.45 42.37
CA THR A 359 16.48 12.68 41.92
C THR A 359 16.38 13.92 41.01
N ALA A 360 17.04 15.02 41.39
CA ALA A 360 17.09 16.23 40.58
C ALA A 360 17.84 16.02 39.25
N TYR A 361 19.00 15.35 39.29
CA TYR A 361 19.82 15.09 38.10
C TYR A 361 19.17 14.06 37.16
N TRP A 362 18.47 13.06 37.70
CA TRP A 362 17.84 12.01 36.90
C TRP A 362 16.87 12.54 35.85
N LYS A 363 16.10 13.58 36.19
CA LYS A 363 15.18 14.23 35.23
C LYS A 363 15.91 14.76 34.01
N ILE A 364 17.14 15.26 34.20
CA ILE A 364 17.99 15.81 33.12
C ILE A 364 18.55 14.67 32.27
N VAL A 365 19.00 13.58 32.90
CA VAL A 365 19.50 12.38 32.19
C VAL A 365 18.41 11.81 31.28
N VAL A 366 17.19 11.65 31.80
CA VAL A 366 16.05 11.15 31.02
C VAL A 366 15.74 12.07 29.85
N LEU A 367 15.70 13.39 30.08
CA LEU A 367 15.45 14.37 29.02
C LEU A 367 16.52 14.30 27.92
N ARG A 368 17.81 14.26 28.30
CA ARG A 368 18.92 14.13 27.34
C ARG A 368 18.82 12.85 26.53
N LEU A 369 18.53 11.72 27.16
CA LEU A 369 18.32 10.44 26.45
C LEU A 369 17.16 10.49 25.47
N VAL A 370 16.09 11.24 25.77
CA VAL A 370 14.98 11.43 24.83
C VAL A 370 15.41 12.30 23.66
N ASP A 371 15.99 13.47 23.94
CA ASP A 371 16.32 14.47 22.93
C ASP A 371 17.45 14.00 22.00
N GLU A 372 18.55 13.47 22.53
CA GLU A 372 19.69 12.99 21.74
C GLU A 372 19.29 11.86 20.79
N ILE A 373 18.43 10.95 21.26
CA ILE A 373 17.96 9.84 20.43
C ILE A 373 16.99 10.32 19.36
N ALA A 374 16.11 11.28 19.68
CA ALA A 374 15.26 11.90 18.68
C ALA A 374 16.10 12.57 17.58
N LEU A 375 17.12 13.34 17.97
CA LEU A 375 18.06 13.97 17.03
C LEU A 375 18.81 12.94 16.19
N HIS A 376 19.30 11.86 16.82
CA HIS A 376 19.98 10.77 16.12
C HIS A 376 19.08 10.09 15.08
N VAL A 377 17.82 9.81 15.42
CA VAL A 377 16.84 9.22 14.48
C VAL A 377 16.65 10.16 13.27
N LEU A 378 16.40 11.44 13.51
CA LEU A 378 16.19 12.43 12.44
C LEU A 378 17.42 12.58 11.53
N ARG A 379 18.62 12.64 12.13
CA ARG A 379 19.87 12.67 11.37
C ARG A 379 20.07 11.39 10.56
N SER A 380 19.76 10.24 11.14
CA SER A 380 19.92 8.93 10.49
C SER A 380 18.99 8.75 9.30
N LEU A 381 17.77 9.28 9.37
CA LEU A 381 16.83 9.33 8.24
C LEU A 381 17.37 10.16 7.09
N LYS A 382 17.95 11.32 7.39
CA LYS A 382 18.56 12.17 6.38
C LYS A 382 19.72 11.46 5.67
N VAL A 383 20.61 10.83 6.44
CA VAL A 383 21.74 10.05 5.90
C VAL A 383 21.22 8.87 5.06
N LEU A 384 20.22 8.14 5.54
CA LEU A 384 19.60 7.03 4.81
C LEU A 384 19.12 7.47 3.43
N VAL A 385 18.32 8.54 3.37
CA VAL A 385 17.65 8.97 2.12
C VAL A 385 18.60 9.73 1.20
N GLU A 386 19.45 10.61 1.74
CA GLU A 386 20.23 11.53 0.92
C GLU A 386 21.59 10.95 0.49
N GLU A 387 22.22 10.12 1.32
CA GLU A 387 23.59 9.64 1.13
C GLU A 387 23.65 8.14 0.80
N GLU A 388 22.93 7.30 1.55
CA GLU A 388 23.14 5.84 1.51
C GLU A 388 22.25 5.12 0.49
N LEU A 389 21.01 5.57 0.28
CA LEU A 389 20.02 4.89 -0.58
C LEU A 389 20.53 4.72 -2.01
N GLU A 390 21.06 5.80 -2.58
CA GLU A 390 21.54 5.81 -3.95
C GLU A 390 22.77 4.93 -4.11
N LEU A 391 23.70 5.01 -3.17
CA LEU A 391 24.92 4.20 -3.15
C LEU A 391 24.59 2.70 -3.11
N GLU A 392 23.73 2.27 -2.20
CA GLU A 392 23.38 0.85 -2.06
C GLU A 392 22.63 0.33 -3.29
N MET A 393 21.67 1.11 -3.81
CA MET A 393 20.91 0.74 -5.00
C MET A 393 21.80 0.61 -6.24
N VAL A 394 22.75 1.53 -6.45
CA VAL A 394 23.72 1.45 -7.54
C VAL A 394 24.61 0.22 -7.36
N ASN A 395 25.11 -0.03 -6.15
CA ASN A 395 25.97 -1.20 -5.89
C ASN A 395 25.24 -2.53 -6.14
N GLU A 396 23.98 -2.65 -5.73
CA GLU A 396 23.23 -3.92 -5.84
C GLU A 396 22.63 -4.15 -7.23
N ILE A 397 22.41 -3.10 -8.04
CA ILE A 397 21.77 -3.23 -9.37
C ILE A 397 22.77 -3.08 -10.51
N VAL A 398 23.71 -2.13 -10.39
CA VAL A 398 24.74 -1.86 -11.40
C VAL A 398 26.04 -2.60 -11.10
N GLY A 399 26.29 -2.95 -9.83
CA GLY A 399 27.52 -3.63 -9.43
C GLY A 399 27.76 -4.94 -10.16
N THR A 400 29.04 -5.33 -10.20
CA THR A 400 29.60 -6.44 -11.01
C THR A 400 28.97 -7.82 -10.77
N ARG A 401 28.11 -7.97 -9.75
CA ARG A 401 27.45 -9.24 -9.40
C ARG A 401 26.01 -9.35 -9.92
N ALA A 402 25.36 -8.25 -10.29
CA ALA A 402 23.91 -8.21 -10.35
C ALA A 402 23.32 -8.33 -11.76
N ASN A 403 24.09 -7.96 -12.79
CA ASN A 403 23.64 -7.79 -14.18
C ASN A 403 22.25 -7.14 -14.26
N GLY A 404 21.94 -6.21 -13.35
CA GLY A 404 20.58 -5.69 -13.17
C GLY A 404 20.15 -4.84 -14.36
N ILE A 405 21.08 -4.06 -14.89
CA ILE A 405 20.87 -3.25 -16.08
C ILE A 405 20.69 -4.13 -17.33
N GLU A 406 21.45 -5.22 -17.48
CA GLU A 406 21.25 -6.16 -18.57
C GLU A 406 19.88 -6.85 -18.48
N LYS A 407 19.45 -7.24 -17.27
CA LYS A 407 18.12 -7.82 -17.05
C LYS A 407 16.98 -6.86 -17.39
N MET A 408 17.19 -5.55 -17.31
CA MET A 408 16.18 -4.56 -17.73
C MET A 408 15.96 -4.52 -19.24
N LEU A 409 16.90 -5.03 -20.04
CA LEU A 409 16.75 -5.15 -21.50
C LEU A 409 15.80 -6.29 -21.88
N GLU A 410 15.61 -7.26 -20.99
CA GLU A 410 14.68 -8.36 -21.19
C GLU A 410 13.32 -8.01 -20.56
N GLU A 411 12.29 -7.85 -21.39
CA GLU A 411 10.93 -7.73 -20.87
C GLU A 411 10.52 -9.01 -20.15
N SER A 412 9.87 -8.87 -18.99
CA SER A 412 9.32 -10.04 -18.29
C SER A 412 8.33 -10.78 -19.21
N PRO A 413 8.24 -12.13 -19.15
CA PRO A 413 7.35 -12.90 -20.02
C PRO A 413 5.88 -12.45 -19.94
N SER A 414 5.44 -11.99 -18.77
CA SER A 414 4.09 -11.43 -18.56
C SER A 414 3.89 -10.12 -19.31
N VAL A 415 4.83 -9.18 -19.18
CA VAL A 415 4.77 -7.87 -19.86
C VAL A 415 4.92 -8.04 -21.37
N ALA A 416 5.88 -8.84 -21.82
CA ALA A 416 6.08 -9.16 -23.24
C ALA A 416 4.82 -9.80 -23.86
N GLY A 417 4.24 -10.80 -23.17
CA GLY A 417 3.02 -11.46 -23.61
C GLY A 417 1.80 -10.51 -23.66
N LYS A 418 1.66 -9.62 -22.68
CA LYS A 418 0.61 -8.58 -22.69
C LYS A 418 0.81 -7.60 -23.85
N ARG A 419 2.05 -7.15 -24.10
CA ARG A 419 2.39 -6.22 -25.20
C ARG A 419 2.08 -6.84 -26.55
N GLU A 420 2.48 -8.10 -26.76
CA GLU A 420 2.24 -8.81 -28.00
C GLU A 420 0.73 -8.98 -28.26
N ARG A 421 -0.05 -9.35 -27.23
CA ARG A 421 -1.51 -9.45 -27.32
C ARG A 421 -2.16 -8.11 -27.68
N LEU A 422 -1.74 -7.02 -27.04
CA LEU A 422 -2.24 -5.68 -27.36
C LEU A 422 -1.90 -5.26 -28.79
N LYS A 423 -0.64 -5.45 -29.22
CA LYS A 423 -0.21 -5.16 -30.60
C LYS A 423 -1.03 -5.95 -31.63
N LYS A 424 -1.20 -7.27 -31.43
CA LYS A 424 -2.03 -8.12 -32.30
C LYS A 424 -3.48 -7.66 -32.32
N SER A 425 -4.07 -7.34 -31.16
CA SER A 425 -5.45 -6.87 -31.08
C SER A 425 -5.64 -5.51 -31.74
N ILE A 426 -4.69 -4.58 -31.62
CA ILE A 426 -4.73 -3.27 -32.29
C ILE A 426 -4.68 -3.45 -33.80
N GLN A 427 -3.79 -4.32 -34.30
CA GLN A 427 -3.69 -4.60 -35.73
C GLN A 427 -5.00 -5.16 -36.29
N LEU A 428 -5.56 -6.19 -35.63
CA LEU A 428 -6.84 -6.79 -36.03
C LEU A 428 -8.01 -5.79 -35.99
N LEU A 429 -8.05 -4.89 -34.99
CA LEU A 429 -9.09 -3.86 -34.90
C LEU A 429 -8.96 -2.80 -36.00
N LYS A 430 -7.72 -2.42 -36.37
CA LYS A 430 -7.47 -1.51 -37.51
C LYS A 430 -7.91 -2.14 -38.84
N GLU A 431 -7.56 -3.40 -39.07
CA GLU A 431 -8.00 -4.16 -40.25
C GLU A 431 -9.53 -4.29 -40.28
N SER A 432 -10.14 -4.65 -39.15
CA SER A 432 -11.60 -4.74 -39.02
C SER A 432 -12.29 -3.41 -39.30
N LYS A 433 -11.74 -2.29 -38.81
CA LYS A 433 -12.23 -0.95 -39.09
C LYS A 433 -12.21 -0.63 -40.59
N GLN A 434 -11.14 -1.00 -41.29
CA GLN A 434 -11.04 -0.80 -42.74
C GLN A 434 -12.04 -1.66 -43.51
N VAL A 435 -12.20 -2.94 -43.15
CA VAL A 435 -13.17 -3.83 -43.78
C VAL A 435 -14.59 -3.31 -43.60
N VAL A 436 -14.94 -2.87 -42.39
CA VAL A 436 -16.27 -2.32 -42.11
C VAL A 436 -16.52 -1.02 -42.86
N ALA A 437 -15.52 -0.13 -42.94
CA ALA A 437 -15.62 1.10 -43.74
C ALA A 437 -15.91 0.78 -45.22
N ASN A 438 -15.16 -0.16 -45.81
CA ASN A 438 -15.38 -0.59 -47.19
C ASN A 438 -16.80 -1.17 -47.43
N ILE A 439 -17.36 -1.88 -46.44
CA ILE A 439 -18.73 -2.40 -46.52
C ILE A 439 -19.75 -1.26 -46.46
N MET A 440 -19.54 -0.29 -45.57
CA MET A 440 -20.41 0.88 -45.45
C MET A 440 -20.40 1.73 -46.73
N ASP A 441 -19.23 1.95 -47.33
CA ASP A 441 -19.11 2.69 -48.59
C ASP A 441 -19.86 1.99 -49.72
N ARG A 442 -19.75 0.66 -49.79
CA ARG A 442 -20.50 -0.15 -50.77
C ARG A 442 -22.01 -0.06 -50.56
N ILE A 443 -22.48 -0.14 -49.32
CA ILE A 443 -23.91 -0.01 -49.01
C ILE A 443 -24.42 1.40 -49.36
N GLY A 444 -23.63 2.44 -49.06
CA GLY A 444 -23.93 3.83 -49.44
C GLY A 444 -24.04 4.00 -50.96
N SER A 445 -23.12 3.40 -51.72
CA SER A 445 -23.13 3.48 -53.20
C SER A 445 -24.25 2.69 -53.89
N VAL A 446 -24.87 1.74 -53.21
CA VAL A 446 -25.97 0.91 -53.75
C VAL A 446 -27.35 1.52 -53.45
N GLY A 447 -27.43 2.51 -52.54
CA GLY A 447 -28.69 3.19 -52.18
C GLY A 447 -29.10 4.36 -53.08
N GLU A 448 -28.38 4.64 -54.16
CA GLU A 448 -28.64 5.77 -55.09
C GLU A 448 -29.33 5.37 -56.43
N PHE A 449 -29.98 4.21 -56.51
CA PHE A 449 -30.76 3.80 -57.70
C PHE A 449 -32.21 3.48 -57.40
#